data_AF-A0A1I1FS38-F1
#
_entry.id   AF-A0A1I1FS38-F1
#
_cell.length_a   1.000
_cell.length_b   1.000
_cell.length_c   1.000
_cell.angle_alpha   90.00
_cell.angle_beta   90.00
_cell.angle_gamma   90.00
#
_symmetry.space_group_name_H-M   'P 1'
#
loop_
_entity.id
_entity.type
_entity.pdbx_description
1 polymer ?
#
loop_
_entity_poly.entity_id
_entity_poly.type
_entity_poly.pdbx_seq_one_letter_code
_entity_poly.pdbx_strand_id
1 'polypeptide(L)'
;MKQGKSAQIKKFKKQKSLQKFQQKTKLSPFDYNEFAGFLRARFFLTKQHSYQKATFEVASFFLDDLIATMVQQNFSDFTSDKHVIVKMNEVMQAALVQSSDRDWRYFILLMPVLYDIQAFLAKEASVSDRFSVQTTSFDPNFWRMIVRTVLAVNYFRFQGQDVAKVMSEGNAIDDLQFKFLSQDDKDDNFDLETIAEVYKGLKVTEPKLDGKDADPQPEKLSTEAIDEEVAFGKRMVETFQKTAIKDVVSEQEVQMLLAFHKGLAEKYNVTHREWTNDLLTTFAKKDLMDYWQPEWDSLDGLGGEIAQYIKFLDKKKAVDTIRIAALESCGLDHYVDIKAVNTLLAAMPMKEVEALLTDSKRPE
;
A
#
# COMPACT_ATOMS: atom_id res chain seq x y z
N MET A 1 -14.63 6.91 69.74
CA MET A 1 -13.66 6.62 68.65
C MET A 1 -14.32 6.08 67.36
N LYS A 2 -15.33 6.77 66.79
CA LYS A 2 -15.99 6.36 65.52
C LYS A 2 -15.68 7.26 64.31
N GLN A 3 -15.07 8.43 64.53
CA GLN A 3 -14.82 9.43 63.46
C GLN A 3 -13.52 9.19 62.65
N GLY A 4 -12.55 8.45 63.17
CA GLY A 4 -11.30 8.15 62.43
C GLY A 4 -11.46 7.14 61.29
N LYS A 5 -12.36 6.15 61.45
CA LYS A 5 -12.58 5.09 60.46
C LYS A 5 -13.30 5.58 59.20
N SER A 6 -14.25 6.52 59.32
CA SER A 6 -14.97 7.07 58.17
C SER A 6 -14.08 7.96 57.30
N ALA A 7 -13.17 8.73 57.90
CA ALA A 7 -12.17 9.53 57.18
C ALA A 7 -11.16 8.64 56.44
N GLN A 8 -10.70 7.54 57.07
CA GLN A 8 -9.84 6.56 56.41
C GLN A 8 -10.55 5.85 55.25
N ILE A 9 -11.82 5.45 55.40
CA ILE A 9 -12.61 4.82 54.32
C ILE A 9 -12.85 5.79 53.16
N LYS A 10 -13.12 7.08 53.44
CA LYS A 10 -13.23 8.11 52.38
C LYS A 10 -11.91 8.31 51.64
N LYS A 11 -10.78 8.34 52.36
CA LYS A 11 -9.44 8.46 51.77
C LYS A 11 -9.09 7.24 50.91
N PHE A 12 -9.43 6.03 51.38
CA PHE A 12 -9.23 4.77 50.64
C PHE A 12 -10.14 4.67 49.41
N LYS A 13 -11.41 5.11 49.50
CA LYS A 13 -12.31 5.18 48.34
C LYS A 13 -11.81 6.20 47.31
N LYS A 14 -11.30 7.35 47.74
CA LYS A 14 -10.72 8.37 46.86
C LYS A 14 -9.41 7.88 46.20
N GLN A 15 -8.57 7.13 46.91
CA GLN A 15 -7.41 6.46 46.34
C GLN A 15 -7.79 5.35 45.36
N LYS A 16 -8.79 4.50 45.69
CA LYS A 16 -9.30 3.47 44.76
C LYS A 16 -9.97 4.09 43.54
N SER A 17 -10.68 5.22 43.68
CA SER A 17 -11.26 5.91 42.52
C SER A 17 -10.18 6.54 41.66
N LEU A 18 -9.14 7.13 42.25
CA LEU A 18 -7.96 7.65 41.53
C LEU A 18 -7.18 6.53 40.83
N GLN A 19 -6.96 5.39 41.50
CA GLN A 19 -6.31 4.22 40.88
C GLN A 19 -7.17 3.60 39.78
N LYS A 20 -8.50 3.52 39.94
CA LYS A 20 -9.43 3.09 38.89
C LYS A 20 -9.50 4.08 37.73
N PHE A 21 -9.36 5.37 37.99
CA PHE A 21 -9.32 6.41 36.96
C PHE A 21 -7.99 6.38 36.21
N GLN A 22 -6.86 6.23 36.92
CA GLN A 22 -5.53 6.01 36.34
C GLN A 22 -5.46 4.71 35.53
N GLN A 23 -6.12 3.63 35.97
CA GLN A 23 -6.29 2.39 35.20
C GLN A 23 -7.22 2.54 33.99
N LYS A 24 -8.14 3.51 33.98
CA LYS A 24 -9.00 3.83 32.82
C LYS A 24 -8.31 4.70 31.77
N THR A 25 -7.26 5.42 32.13
CA THR A 25 -6.43 6.23 31.20
C THR A 25 -5.29 5.46 30.54
N LYS A 26 -5.09 4.18 30.88
CA LYS A 26 -4.08 3.38 30.20
C LYS A 26 -4.62 3.00 28.83
N LEU A 27 -3.97 3.50 27.77
CA LEU A 27 -4.30 3.15 26.39
C LEU A 27 -4.22 1.62 26.22
N SER A 28 -5.07 1.07 25.35
CA SER A 28 -4.95 -0.34 24.95
C SER A 28 -3.56 -0.61 24.37
N PRO A 29 -3.06 -1.85 24.46
CA PRO A 29 -1.86 -2.25 23.72
C PRO A 29 -2.03 -1.86 22.25
N PHE A 30 -0.98 -1.32 21.64
CA PHE A 30 -1.02 -0.95 20.24
C PHE A 30 -1.01 -2.20 19.36
N ASP A 31 -1.98 -2.27 18.45
CA ASP A 31 -2.01 -3.24 17.36
C ASP A 31 -1.97 -2.44 16.04
N TYR A 32 -0.91 -2.64 15.26
CA TYR A 32 -0.73 -1.93 13.99
C TYR A 32 -1.83 -2.29 12.98
N ASN A 33 -2.24 -3.57 12.92
CA ASN A 33 -3.22 -4.02 11.94
C ASN A 33 -4.61 -3.48 12.27
N GLU A 34 -4.98 -3.43 13.56
CA GLU A 34 -6.24 -2.80 13.99
C GLU A 34 -6.22 -1.30 13.70
N PHE A 35 -5.12 -0.61 14.02
CA PHE A 35 -4.97 0.82 13.82
C PHE A 35 -4.97 1.22 12.33
N ALA A 36 -4.15 0.57 11.51
CA ALA A 36 -4.06 0.81 10.08
C ALA A 36 -5.38 0.41 9.39
N GLY A 37 -5.92 -0.77 9.71
CA GLY A 37 -7.20 -1.25 9.19
C GLY A 37 -8.36 -0.30 9.50
N PHE A 38 -8.40 0.28 10.70
CA PHE A 38 -9.38 1.31 11.03
C PHE A 38 -9.26 2.53 10.14
N LEU A 39 -8.06 3.10 9.99
CA LEU A 39 -7.85 4.30 9.17
C LEU A 39 -8.14 4.04 7.69
N ARG A 40 -7.70 2.90 7.14
CA ARG A 40 -8.01 2.46 5.76
C ARG A 40 -9.52 2.38 5.52
N ALA A 41 -10.23 1.66 6.38
CA ALA A 41 -11.69 1.50 6.26
C ALA A 41 -12.40 2.86 6.34
N ARG A 42 -11.97 3.75 7.24
CA ARG A 42 -12.53 5.10 7.38
C ARG A 42 -12.26 5.95 6.14
N PHE A 43 -11.07 5.87 5.56
CA PHE A 43 -10.75 6.58 4.33
C PHE A 43 -11.58 6.07 3.17
N PHE A 44 -11.64 4.75 2.96
CA PHE A 44 -12.48 4.12 1.95
C PHE A 44 -13.93 4.58 2.05
N LEU A 45 -14.55 4.43 3.23
CA LEU A 45 -15.95 4.81 3.45
C LEU A 45 -16.24 6.30 3.22
N THR A 46 -15.24 7.18 3.34
CA THR A 46 -15.43 8.62 3.22
C THR A 46 -14.96 9.21 1.89
N LYS A 47 -14.09 8.52 1.14
CA LYS A 47 -13.41 9.07 -0.05
C LYS A 47 -13.57 8.25 -1.33
N GLN A 48 -13.99 6.98 -1.27
CA GLN A 48 -14.09 6.10 -2.47
C GLN A 48 -14.93 6.68 -3.61
N HIS A 49 -15.97 7.46 -3.29
CA HIS A 49 -16.87 8.07 -4.28
C HIS A 49 -16.51 9.52 -4.58
N SER A 50 -15.56 10.12 -3.85
CA SER A 50 -15.12 11.49 -4.10
C SER A 50 -14.20 11.61 -5.30
N TYR A 51 -13.42 10.57 -5.58
CA TYR A 51 -12.34 10.58 -6.57
C TYR A 51 -12.57 9.60 -7.70
N GLN A 52 -12.10 9.93 -8.89
CA GLN A 52 -11.97 8.96 -9.98
C GLN A 52 -11.16 7.75 -9.51
N LYS A 53 -11.46 6.58 -10.07
CA LYS A 53 -10.90 5.29 -9.60
C LYS A 53 -9.37 5.32 -9.49
N ALA A 54 -8.67 5.75 -10.55
CA ALA A 54 -7.21 5.82 -10.55
C ALA A 54 -6.63 6.71 -9.45
N THR A 55 -7.20 7.91 -9.26
CA THR A 55 -6.80 8.83 -8.20
C THR A 55 -7.07 8.24 -6.82
N PHE A 56 -8.21 7.57 -6.63
CA PHE A 56 -8.55 6.93 -5.36
C PHE A 56 -7.57 5.82 -5.00
N GLU A 57 -7.27 4.91 -5.92
CA GLU A 57 -6.33 3.81 -5.67
C GLU A 57 -4.94 4.35 -5.31
N VAL A 58 -4.42 5.31 -6.08
CA VAL A 58 -3.16 5.99 -5.79
C VAL A 58 -3.16 6.64 -4.39
N ALA A 59 -4.27 7.28 -4.01
CA ALA A 59 -4.45 7.86 -2.68
C ALA A 59 -4.47 6.79 -1.57
N SER A 60 -5.08 5.63 -1.83
CA SER A 60 -5.14 4.50 -0.90
C SER A 60 -3.75 3.95 -0.61
N PHE A 61 -2.96 3.67 -1.65
CA PHE A 61 -1.56 3.27 -1.50
C PHE A 61 -0.73 4.27 -0.70
N PHE A 62 -0.91 5.56 -0.97
CA PHE A 62 -0.16 6.58 -0.25
C PHE A 62 -0.58 6.69 1.20
N LEU A 63 -1.87 6.53 1.51
CA LEU A 63 -2.34 6.48 2.89
C LEU A 63 -1.69 5.33 3.66
N ASP A 64 -1.53 4.19 3.02
CA ASP A 64 -0.89 3.00 3.59
C ASP A 64 0.58 3.22 3.92
N ASP A 65 1.33 3.73 2.94
CA ASP A 65 2.72 4.15 3.14
C ASP A 65 2.79 5.19 4.26
N LEU A 66 1.90 6.18 4.27
CA LEU A 66 1.84 7.24 5.27
C LEU A 66 1.55 6.73 6.67
N ILE A 67 0.63 5.77 6.84
CA ILE A 67 0.33 5.15 8.13
C ILE A 67 1.54 4.35 8.62
N ALA A 68 2.17 3.57 7.74
CA ALA A 68 3.39 2.82 8.06
C ALA A 68 4.52 3.77 8.51
N THR A 69 4.81 4.83 7.74
CA THR A 69 5.83 5.83 8.07
C THR A 69 5.50 6.56 9.38
N MET A 70 4.23 6.90 9.62
CA MET A 70 3.78 7.55 10.86
C MET A 70 4.12 6.70 12.08
N VAL A 71 3.80 5.41 12.03
CA VAL A 71 4.09 4.47 13.12
C VAL A 71 5.58 4.22 13.25
N GLN A 72 6.30 4.03 12.14
CA GLN A 72 7.73 3.74 12.14
C GLN A 72 8.55 4.88 12.76
N GLN A 73 8.30 6.14 12.35
CA GLN A 73 9.02 7.30 12.88
C GLN A 73 8.72 7.56 14.36
N ASN A 74 7.59 7.10 14.86
CA ASN A 74 7.13 7.33 16.23
C ASN A 74 6.96 6.02 17.03
N PHE A 75 7.67 4.96 16.64
CA PHE A 75 7.42 3.58 17.11
C PHE A 75 7.44 3.44 18.63
N SER A 76 8.44 4.03 19.29
CA SER A 76 8.57 3.96 20.75
C SER A 76 7.41 4.63 21.48
N ASP A 77 6.85 5.70 20.93
CA ASP A 77 5.72 6.38 21.54
C ASP A 77 4.41 5.65 21.22
N PHE A 78 4.23 5.18 19.98
CA PHE A 78 3.07 4.34 19.60
C PHE A 78 2.98 3.05 20.41
N THR A 79 4.09 2.42 20.78
CA THR A 79 4.09 1.18 21.59
C THR A 79 4.06 1.43 23.10
N SER A 80 4.05 2.69 23.53
CA SER A 80 3.96 3.09 24.93
C SER A 80 2.53 3.40 25.37
N ASP A 81 2.37 3.76 26.64
CA ASP A 81 1.10 4.28 27.19
C ASP A 81 0.91 5.80 26.91
N LYS A 82 1.76 6.41 26.08
CA LYS A 82 1.74 7.85 25.80
C LYS A 82 0.88 8.17 24.58
N HIS A 83 0.35 9.39 24.60
CA HIS A 83 -0.24 10.02 23.43
C HIS A 83 0.88 10.49 22.47
N VAL A 84 0.75 10.19 21.18
CA VAL A 84 1.74 10.50 20.15
C VAL A 84 1.39 11.83 19.47
N ILE A 85 2.38 12.71 19.25
CA ILE A 85 2.21 13.91 18.42
C ILE A 85 2.94 13.68 17.10
N VAL A 86 2.18 13.53 16.02
CA VAL A 86 2.70 13.23 14.70
C VAL A 86 2.90 14.51 13.90
N LYS A 87 4.11 14.77 13.43
CA LYS A 87 4.41 15.91 12.55
C LYS A 87 4.08 15.58 11.10
N MET A 88 2.88 15.94 10.64
CA MET A 88 2.32 15.41 9.39
C MET A 88 3.16 15.70 8.14
N ASN A 89 3.70 16.92 8.01
CA ASN A 89 4.47 17.27 6.81
C ASN A 89 5.75 16.44 6.70
N GLU A 90 6.43 16.18 7.84
CA GLU A 90 7.64 15.36 7.88
C GLU A 90 7.32 13.90 7.51
N VAL A 91 6.22 13.35 8.03
CA VAL A 91 5.80 11.98 7.72
C VAL A 91 5.35 11.85 6.26
N MET A 92 4.53 12.77 5.75
CA MET A 92 4.07 12.76 4.35
C MET A 92 5.24 12.91 3.37
N GLN A 93 6.20 13.80 3.64
CA GLN A 93 7.41 13.93 2.82
C GLN A 93 8.22 12.63 2.84
N ALA A 94 8.40 12.02 4.01
CA ALA A 94 9.13 10.76 4.13
C ALA A 94 8.42 9.61 3.40
N ALA A 95 7.09 9.52 3.49
CA ALA A 95 6.31 8.53 2.76
C ALA A 95 6.51 8.69 1.23
N LEU A 96 6.42 9.92 0.70
CA LEU A 96 6.67 10.19 -0.72
C LEU A 96 8.08 9.76 -1.16
N VAL A 97 9.10 10.00 -0.34
CA VAL A 97 10.49 9.60 -0.64
C VAL A 97 10.66 8.08 -0.57
N GLN A 98 9.90 7.41 0.30
CA GLN A 98 9.94 5.96 0.52
C GLN A 98 9.18 5.16 -0.56
N SER A 99 8.16 5.72 -1.21
CA SER A 99 7.43 5.11 -2.34
C SER A 99 8.26 5.06 -3.64
N SER A 100 9.54 4.74 -3.53
CA SER A 100 10.58 4.80 -4.56
C SER A 100 10.42 3.82 -5.72
N ASP A 101 9.52 2.86 -5.57
CA ASP A 101 9.17 1.77 -6.47
C ASP A 101 7.86 2.05 -7.22
N ARG A 102 7.43 3.32 -7.30
CA ARG A 102 6.25 3.76 -8.05
C ARG A 102 6.64 4.47 -9.35
N ASP A 103 5.85 4.26 -10.41
CA ASP A 103 5.93 5.03 -11.66
C ASP A 103 5.75 6.53 -11.38
N TRP A 104 6.40 7.40 -12.16
CA TRP A 104 6.36 8.85 -11.93
C TRP A 104 4.93 9.42 -11.92
N ARG A 105 4.01 8.81 -12.69
CA ARG A 105 2.60 9.22 -12.74
C ARG A 105 1.91 9.08 -11.39
N TYR A 106 2.33 8.14 -10.55
CA TYR A 106 1.83 7.99 -9.18
C TYR A 106 1.91 9.30 -8.41
N PHE A 107 3.08 9.96 -8.44
CA PHE A 107 3.31 11.19 -7.70
C PHE A 107 2.54 12.37 -8.26
N ILE A 108 2.34 12.41 -9.59
CA ILE A 108 1.49 13.42 -10.23
C ILE A 108 0.03 13.25 -9.83
N LEU A 109 -0.48 12.01 -9.84
CA LEU A 109 -1.86 11.70 -9.45
C LEU A 109 -2.13 11.88 -7.95
N LEU A 110 -1.10 11.93 -7.10
CA LEU A 110 -1.24 12.27 -5.68
C LEU A 110 -1.53 13.74 -5.45
N MET A 111 -1.06 14.64 -6.31
CA MET A 111 -1.13 16.08 -6.09
C MET A 111 -2.54 16.63 -5.77
N PRO A 112 -3.62 16.21 -6.46
CA PRO A 112 -4.97 16.63 -6.14
C PRO A 112 -5.49 16.14 -4.78
N VAL A 113 -4.89 15.11 -4.18
CA VAL A 113 -5.42 14.42 -2.99
C VAL A 113 -4.60 14.62 -1.72
N LEU A 114 -3.36 15.12 -1.82
CA LEU A 114 -2.48 15.31 -0.65
C LEU A 114 -3.13 16.14 0.46
N TYR A 115 -3.84 17.22 0.10
CA TYR A 115 -4.57 18.04 1.07
C TYR A 115 -5.64 17.24 1.81
N ASP A 116 -6.43 16.48 1.05
CA ASP A 116 -7.55 15.72 1.56
C ASP A 116 -7.10 14.59 2.48
N ILE A 117 -5.96 13.95 2.19
CA ILE A 117 -5.34 12.94 3.04
C ILE A 117 -4.84 13.59 4.34
N GLN A 118 -4.17 14.74 4.26
CA GLN A 118 -3.72 15.49 5.44
C GLN A 118 -4.91 15.90 6.32
N ALA A 119 -5.97 16.44 5.72
CA ALA A 119 -7.18 16.87 6.40
C ALA A 119 -7.94 15.68 7.02
N PHE A 120 -7.98 14.54 6.31
CA PHE A 120 -8.54 13.29 6.83
C PHE A 120 -7.81 12.84 8.09
N LEU A 121 -6.48 12.73 8.05
CA LEU A 121 -5.71 12.31 9.22
C LEU A 121 -5.81 13.29 10.38
N ALA A 122 -5.78 14.60 10.11
CA ALA A 122 -5.99 15.61 11.15
C ALA A 122 -7.37 15.47 11.84
N LYS A 123 -8.41 15.14 11.06
CA LYS A 123 -9.76 14.90 11.57
C LYS A 123 -9.82 13.62 12.42
N GLU A 124 -9.31 12.50 11.92
CA GLU A 124 -9.32 11.25 12.68
C GLU A 124 -8.44 11.34 13.95
N ALA A 125 -7.35 12.10 13.90
CA ALA A 125 -6.51 12.41 15.06
C ALA A 125 -7.22 13.26 16.13
N SER A 126 -8.15 14.15 15.73
CA SER A 126 -8.85 15.02 16.68
C SER A 126 -9.76 14.26 17.67
N VAL A 127 -10.13 13.03 17.32
CA VAL A 127 -10.97 12.13 18.14
C VAL A 127 -10.22 10.88 18.62
N SER A 128 -8.93 10.79 18.32
CA SER A 128 -8.10 9.64 18.71
C SER A 128 -7.50 9.84 20.09
N ASP A 129 -7.67 8.84 20.96
CA ASP A 129 -6.95 8.82 22.24
C ASP A 129 -5.44 8.54 22.04
N ARG A 130 -5.04 7.95 20.90
CA ARG A 130 -3.68 7.46 20.65
C ARG A 130 -2.75 8.51 20.08
N PHE A 131 -3.22 9.32 19.12
CA PHE A 131 -2.37 10.27 18.43
C PHE A 131 -3.08 11.58 18.10
N SER A 132 -2.31 12.66 18.04
CA SER A 132 -2.69 13.95 17.48
C SER A 132 -1.75 14.30 16.35
N VAL A 133 -2.17 15.25 15.51
CA VAL A 133 -1.40 15.69 14.35
C VAL A 133 -0.97 17.14 14.52
N GLN A 134 0.32 17.39 14.39
CA GLN A 134 0.89 18.72 14.19
C GLN A 134 1.13 18.93 12.70
N THR A 135 0.45 19.91 12.11
CA THR A 135 0.58 20.27 10.70
C THR A 135 0.53 21.78 10.51
N THR A 136 1.11 22.29 9.42
CA THR A 136 0.98 23.68 8.99
C THR A 136 -0.22 23.83 8.06
N SER A 137 -0.55 25.06 7.67
CA SER A 137 -1.44 25.26 6.52
C SER A 137 -0.90 24.52 5.30
N PHE A 138 -1.80 23.85 4.58
CA PHE A 138 -1.45 23.17 3.34
C PHE A 138 -1.14 24.22 2.27
N ASP A 139 0.06 24.14 1.71
CA ASP A 139 0.49 24.96 0.60
C ASP A 139 0.68 24.06 -0.63
N PRO A 140 -0.17 24.18 -1.66
CA PRO A 140 -0.03 23.40 -2.89
C PRO A 140 1.34 23.57 -3.57
N ASN A 141 1.94 24.76 -3.53
CA ASN A 141 3.22 25.01 -4.21
C ASN A 141 4.37 24.33 -3.46
N PHE A 142 4.34 24.35 -2.12
CA PHE A 142 5.25 23.56 -1.31
C PHE A 142 5.18 22.07 -1.69
N TRP A 143 3.98 21.48 -1.79
CA TRP A 143 3.85 20.06 -2.14
C TRP A 143 4.23 19.76 -3.59
N ARG A 144 3.96 20.66 -4.53
CA ARG A 144 4.47 20.55 -5.91
C ARG A 144 5.99 20.52 -5.94
N MET A 145 6.65 21.40 -5.19
CA MET A 145 8.10 21.39 -5.04
C MET A 145 8.60 20.05 -4.50
N ILE A 146 8.02 19.55 -3.40
CA ILE A 146 8.39 18.24 -2.84
C ILE A 146 8.23 17.12 -3.86
N VAL A 147 7.11 17.07 -4.59
CA VAL A 147 6.88 16.05 -5.62
C VAL A 147 7.91 16.16 -6.75
N ARG A 148 8.24 17.38 -7.23
CA ARG A 148 9.32 17.55 -8.22
C ARG A 148 10.66 17.02 -7.71
N THR A 149 11.00 17.28 -6.44
CA THR A 149 12.22 16.73 -5.84
C THR A 149 12.21 15.21 -5.83
N VAL A 150 11.08 14.60 -5.45
CA VAL A 150 10.92 13.13 -5.42
C VAL A 150 11.06 12.54 -6.82
N LEU A 151 10.47 13.16 -7.84
CA LEU A 151 10.66 12.77 -9.22
C LEU A 151 12.13 12.84 -9.61
N ALA A 152 12.81 13.97 -9.39
CA ALA A 152 14.23 14.11 -9.74
C ALA A 152 15.10 13.03 -9.06
N VAL A 153 14.86 12.76 -7.77
CA VAL A 153 15.53 11.70 -7.02
C VAL A 153 15.26 10.31 -7.62
N ASN A 154 14.00 10.01 -7.93
CA ASN A 154 13.60 8.71 -8.48
C ASN A 154 14.19 8.47 -9.88
N TYR A 155 14.32 9.52 -10.70
CA TYR A 155 15.01 9.43 -11.99
C TYR A 155 16.43 8.88 -11.84
N PHE A 156 17.25 9.47 -10.95
CA PHE A 156 18.62 8.99 -10.72
C PHE A 156 18.65 7.58 -10.12
N ARG A 157 17.71 7.28 -9.22
CA ARG A 157 17.55 5.95 -8.63
C ARG A 157 17.25 4.88 -9.68
N PHE A 158 16.35 5.15 -10.64
CA PHE A 158 16.01 4.23 -11.72
C PHE A 158 17.14 4.04 -12.74
N GLN A 159 18.08 4.98 -12.80
CA GLN A 159 19.33 4.82 -13.54
C GLN A 159 20.39 4.00 -12.78
N GLY A 160 20.09 3.52 -11.57
CA GLY A 160 21.03 2.79 -10.73
C GLY A 160 22.12 3.67 -10.11
N GLN A 161 21.91 5.00 -10.07
CA GLN A 161 22.85 5.92 -9.45
C GLN A 161 22.66 5.99 -7.94
N ASP A 162 23.77 6.20 -7.22
CA ASP A 162 23.72 6.48 -5.78
C ASP A 162 23.25 7.93 -5.58
N VAL A 163 21.99 8.07 -5.17
CA VAL A 163 21.35 9.38 -4.94
C VAL A 163 22.11 10.20 -3.89
N ALA A 164 22.65 9.57 -2.84
CA ALA A 164 23.37 10.30 -1.80
C ALA A 164 24.64 10.95 -2.38
N LYS A 165 25.31 10.22 -3.27
CA LYS A 165 26.46 10.73 -4.02
C LYS A 165 26.04 11.86 -4.95
N VAL A 166 24.98 11.69 -5.75
CA VAL A 166 24.45 12.71 -6.67
C VAL A 166 24.09 14.00 -5.92
N MET A 167 23.46 13.89 -4.75
CA MET A 167 23.14 15.05 -3.90
C MET A 167 24.40 15.73 -3.34
N SER A 168 25.45 14.97 -3.04
CA SER A 168 26.69 15.52 -2.46
C SER A 168 27.64 16.16 -3.48
N GLU A 169 27.57 15.74 -4.74
CA GLU A 169 28.57 16.10 -5.76
C GLU A 169 28.12 17.19 -6.75
N GLY A 170 26.86 17.66 -6.71
CA GLY A 170 26.44 18.77 -7.57
C GLY A 170 24.95 19.13 -7.50
N ASN A 171 24.53 19.99 -8.45
CA ASN A 171 23.18 20.56 -8.53
C ASN A 171 22.24 19.77 -9.47
N ALA A 172 22.60 18.53 -9.84
CA ALA A 172 21.90 17.79 -10.89
C ALA A 172 20.41 17.52 -10.55
N ILE A 173 20.10 17.33 -9.27
CA ILE A 173 18.73 17.18 -8.78
C ILE A 173 17.97 18.49 -8.88
N ASP A 174 18.59 19.63 -8.57
CA ASP A 174 17.95 20.95 -8.69
C ASP A 174 17.72 21.31 -10.16
N ASP A 175 18.71 21.12 -11.02
CA ASP A 175 18.60 21.34 -12.46
C ASP A 175 17.45 20.54 -13.08
N LEU A 176 17.28 19.29 -12.64
CA LEU A 176 16.20 18.43 -13.11
C LEU A 176 14.83 18.85 -12.58
N GLN A 177 14.74 19.26 -11.30
CA GLN A 177 13.51 19.82 -10.73
C GLN A 177 13.04 21.06 -11.48
N PHE A 178 13.95 21.95 -11.88
CA PHE A 178 13.62 23.13 -12.67
C PHE A 178 13.10 22.78 -14.07
N LYS A 179 13.61 21.70 -14.69
CA LYS A 179 13.10 21.22 -15.99
C LYS A 179 11.68 20.67 -15.93
N PHE A 180 11.25 20.20 -14.76
CA PHE A 180 9.89 19.69 -14.56
C PHE A 180 8.85 20.80 -14.33
N LEU A 181 9.27 22.06 -14.34
CA LEU A 181 8.37 23.20 -14.28
C LEU A 181 7.85 23.56 -15.67
N SER A 182 6.53 23.74 -15.75
CA SER A 182 5.91 24.38 -16.91
C SER A 182 6.37 25.84 -17.02
N GLN A 183 6.46 26.31 -18.26
CA GLN A 183 6.82 27.70 -18.57
C GLN A 183 5.60 28.63 -18.63
N ASP A 184 4.45 28.23 -18.07
CA ASP A 184 3.22 29.03 -18.04
C ASP A 184 3.24 30.07 -16.91
N ASP A 185 2.40 31.10 -17.03
CA ASP A 185 2.22 32.18 -16.04
C ASP A 185 1.60 31.70 -14.70
N LYS A 186 1.45 30.38 -14.51
CA LYS A 186 0.92 29.76 -13.30
C LYS A 186 2.09 29.11 -12.57
N ASP A 187 2.60 29.82 -11.58
CA ASP A 187 3.72 29.39 -10.75
C ASP A 187 3.61 27.91 -10.33
N ASP A 188 4.69 27.16 -10.51
CA ASP A 188 4.93 25.80 -10.02
C ASP A 188 4.19 24.62 -10.69
N ASN A 189 3.47 24.80 -11.80
CA ASN A 189 2.84 23.70 -12.54
C ASN A 189 3.87 22.68 -13.10
N PHE A 190 3.45 21.43 -13.26
CA PHE A 190 4.28 20.37 -13.85
C PHE A 190 4.29 20.45 -15.38
N ASP A 191 5.46 20.37 -15.99
CA ASP A 191 5.62 20.06 -17.41
C ASP A 191 5.59 18.54 -17.61
N LEU A 192 4.39 18.00 -17.84
CA LEU A 192 4.18 16.56 -17.97
C LEU A 192 4.83 15.97 -19.23
N GLU A 193 4.93 16.75 -20.31
CA GLU A 193 5.59 16.31 -21.55
C GLU A 193 7.09 16.11 -21.30
N THR A 194 7.73 17.10 -20.66
CA THR A 194 9.15 17.01 -20.31
C THR A 194 9.41 15.87 -19.31
N ILE A 195 8.55 15.71 -18.28
CA ILE A 195 8.68 14.59 -17.33
C ILE A 195 8.60 13.25 -18.06
N ALA A 196 7.62 13.05 -18.94
CA ALA A 196 7.50 11.78 -19.67
C ALA A 196 8.68 11.49 -20.59
N GLU A 197 9.23 12.50 -21.29
CA GLU A 197 10.39 12.28 -22.14
C GLU A 197 11.65 11.96 -21.31
N VAL A 198 11.83 12.60 -20.15
CA VAL A 198 12.95 12.30 -19.23
C VAL A 198 12.87 10.86 -18.71
N TYR A 199 11.66 10.39 -18.38
CA TYR A 199 11.46 9.03 -17.85
C TYR A 199 11.36 7.95 -18.94
N LYS A 200 11.39 8.33 -20.21
CA LYS A 200 11.21 7.41 -21.33
C LYS A 200 12.29 6.33 -21.35
N GLY A 201 11.84 5.08 -21.39
CA GLY A 201 12.73 3.92 -21.41
C GLY A 201 13.32 3.56 -20.03
N LEU A 202 13.09 4.36 -18.98
CA LEU A 202 13.39 3.95 -17.62
C LEU A 202 12.35 2.95 -17.14
N LYS A 203 12.81 1.94 -16.41
CA LYS A 203 11.95 0.98 -15.73
C LYS A 203 11.96 1.31 -14.25
N VAL A 204 10.78 1.26 -13.64
CA VAL A 204 10.65 1.35 -12.19
C VAL A 204 11.41 0.20 -11.54
N THR A 205 12.13 0.50 -10.46
CA THR A 205 12.78 -0.53 -9.65
C THR A 205 11.70 -1.39 -9.00
N GLU A 206 11.62 -2.66 -9.40
CA GLU A 206 10.66 -3.58 -8.80
C GLU A 206 11.03 -3.87 -7.34
N PRO A 207 10.02 -4.07 -6.46
CA PRO A 207 10.29 -4.47 -5.09
C PRO A 207 11.03 -5.80 -5.03
N LYS A 208 11.77 -6.01 -3.95
CA LYS A 208 12.47 -7.27 -3.73
C LYS A 208 11.46 -8.36 -3.33
N LEU A 209 11.48 -9.46 -4.08
CA LEU A 209 10.77 -10.68 -3.75
C LEU A 209 11.79 -11.75 -3.33
N ASP A 210 11.62 -12.29 -2.13
CA ASP A 210 12.47 -13.38 -1.65
C ASP A 210 12.02 -14.73 -2.25
N GLY A 211 12.98 -15.64 -2.40
CA GLY A 211 12.75 -16.92 -3.07
C GLY A 211 13.71 -17.12 -4.23
N LYS A 212 13.85 -18.38 -4.65
CA LYS A 212 14.63 -18.71 -5.84
C LYS A 212 13.71 -18.76 -7.04
N ASP A 213 14.23 -18.32 -8.18
CA ASP A 213 13.56 -18.58 -9.45
C ASP A 213 13.43 -20.11 -9.62
N ALA A 214 12.20 -20.58 -9.79
CA ALA A 214 11.87 -21.97 -10.04
C ALA A 214 11.69 -22.22 -11.55
N ASP A 215 12.12 -23.39 -12.02
CA ASP A 215 11.90 -23.81 -13.39
C ASP A 215 10.60 -24.63 -13.51
N PRO A 216 9.93 -24.63 -14.67
CA PRO A 216 8.84 -25.55 -14.96
C PRO A 216 9.23 -27.00 -14.72
N GLN A 217 8.30 -27.82 -14.23
CA GLN A 217 8.52 -29.26 -14.15
C GLN A 217 8.69 -29.85 -15.57
N PRO A 218 9.59 -30.85 -15.73
CA PRO A 218 9.94 -31.38 -17.05
C PRO A 218 8.79 -32.17 -17.70
N GLU A 219 7.97 -32.83 -16.90
CA GLU A 219 6.81 -33.58 -17.37
C GLU A 219 5.64 -32.61 -17.56
N LYS A 220 5.10 -32.54 -18.78
CA LYS A 220 3.93 -31.70 -19.06
C LYS A 220 2.67 -32.35 -18.53
N LEU A 221 1.82 -31.55 -17.92
CA LEU A 221 0.45 -31.97 -17.61
C LEU A 221 -0.31 -32.26 -18.92
N SER A 222 -1.20 -33.24 -18.88
CA SER A 222 -2.15 -33.44 -19.97
C SER A 222 -3.19 -32.32 -19.98
N THR A 223 -3.89 -32.14 -21.10
CA THR A 223 -4.98 -31.15 -21.20
C THR A 223 -6.07 -31.43 -20.17
N GLU A 224 -6.39 -32.70 -19.92
CA GLU A 224 -7.36 -33.11 -18.92
C GLU A 224 -6.92 -32.70 -17.50
N ALA A 225 -5.64 -32.88 -17.17
CA ALA A 225 -5.11 -32.47 -15.87
C ALA A 225 -5.12 -30.95 -15.67
N ILE A 226 -4.86 -30.18 -16.73
CA ILE A 226 -4.98 -28.71 -16.70
C ILE A 226 -6.44 -28.29 -16.51
N ASP A 227 -7.38 -28.89 -17.24
CA ASP A 227 -8.81 -28.61 -17.11
C ASP A 227 -9.34 -28.96 -15.71
N GLU A 228 -8.88 -30.08 -15.14
CA GLU A 228 -9.17 -30.48 -13.76
C GLU A 228 -8.64 -29.47 -12.74
N GLU A 229 -7.42 -28.97 -12.92
CA GLU A 229 -6.82 -27.95 -12.05
C GLU A 229 -7.58 -26.62 -12.14
N VAL A 230 -7.94 -26.18 -13.36
CA VAL A 230 -8.75 -24.97 -13.55
C VAL A 230 -10.14 -25.11 -12.95
N ALA A 231 -10.79 -26.27 -13.10
CA ALA A 231 -12.09 -26.55 -12.48
C ALA A 231 -12.01 -26.65 -10.95
N PHE A 232 -10.91 -27.18 -10.42
CA PHE A 232 -10.62 -27.15 -8.99
C PHE A 232 -10.47 -25.72 -8.48
N GLY A 233 -9.63 -24.91 -9.14
CA GLY A 233 -9.40 -23.51 -8.81
C GLY A 233 -10.70 -22.71 -8.76
N LYS A 234 -11.56 -22.83 -9.78
CA LYS A 234 -12.88 -22.18 -9.81
C LYS A 234 -13.72 -22.51 -8.57
N ARG A 235 -13.88 -23.79 -8.24
CA ARG A 235 -14.67 -24.21 -7.06
C ARG A 235 -14.08 -23.68 -5.75
N MET A 236 -12.76 -23.70 -5.62
CA MET A 236 -12.09 -23.30 -4.37
C MET A 236 -12.08 -21.79 -4.18
N VAL A 237 -11.81 -21.01 -5.23
CA VAL A 237 -11.87 -19.54 -5.19
C VAL A 237 -13.30 -19.07 -4.93
N GLU A 238 -14.32 -19.65 -5.57
CA GLU A 238 -15.72 -19.34 -5.25
C GLU A 238 -16.08 -19.67 -3.79
N THR A 239 -15.57 -20.78 -3.27
CA THR A 239 -15.81 -21.15 -1.87
C THR A 239 -15.10 -20.17 -0.94
N PHE A 240 -13.86 -19.79 -1.26
CA PHE A 240 -13.09 -18.80 -0.52
C PHE A 240 -13.85 -17.47 -0.43
N GLN A 241 -14.28 -16.93 -1.58
CA GLN A 241 -15.06 -15.70 -1.67
C GLN A 241 -16.35 -15.76 -0.84
N LYS A 242 -17.08 -16.89 -0.86
CA LYS A 242 -18.30 -17.09 -0.05
C LYS A 242 -18.04 -17.22 1.45
N THR A 243 -16.85 -17.70 1.85
CA THR A 243 -16.45 -17.84 3.25
C THR A 243 -15.77 -16.61 3.83
N ALA A 244 -15.22 -15.76 2.97
CA ALA A 244 -14.80 -14.42 3.35
C ALA A 244 -16.02 -13.58 3.75
N ILE A 245 -15.79 -12.47 4.45
CA ILE A 245 -16.87 -11.51 4.71
C ILE A 245 -17.41 -11.08 3.34
N LYS A 246 -18.73 -11.15 3.16
CA LYS A 246 -19.38 -10.83 1.90
C LYS A 246 -18.92 -9.45 1.40
N ASP A 247 -18.58 -9.37 0.12
CA ASP A 247 -18.13 -8.16 -0.58
C ASP A 247 -16.73 -7.63 -0.14
N VAL A 248 -15.92 -8.46 0.53
CA VAL A 248 -14.51 -8.13 0.86
C VAL A 248 -13.55 -8.58 -0.23
N VAL A 249 -13.76 -9.76 -0.83
CA VAL A 249 -12.89 -10.25 -1.91
C VAL A 249 -13.42 -9.74 -3.24
N SER A 250 -12.65 -8.87 -3.89
CA SER A 250 -13.03 -8.24 -5.17
C SER A 250 -13.02 -9.24 -6.33
N GLU A 251 -13.74 -8.92 -7.41
CA GLU A 251 -13.70 -9.75 -8.63
C GLU A 251 -12.29 -9.80 -9.22
N GLN A 252 -11.53 -8.70 -9.10
CA GLN A 252 -10.13 -8.65 -9.52
C GLN A 252 -9.27 -9.69 -8.78
N GLU A 253 -9.41 -9.79 -7.45
CA GLU A 253 -8.69 -10.78 -6.65
C GLU A 253 -9.08 -12.21 -7.05
N VAL A 254 -10.38 -12.45 -7.29
CA VAL A 254 -10.86 -13.73 -7.81
C VAL A 254 -10.15 -14.10 -9.10
N GLN A 255 -10.11 -13.19 -10.08
CA GLN A 255 -9.45 -13.44 -11.35
C GLN A 255 -7.94 -13.66 -11.19
N MET A 256 -7.28 -12.92 -10.30
CA MET A 256 -5.87 -13.12 -9.98
C MET A 256 -5.62 -14.51 -9.37
N LEU A 257 -6.41 -14.94 -8.40
CA LEU A 257 -6.27 -16.27 -7.79
C LEU A 257 -6.51 -17.40 -8.80
N LEU A 258 -7.45 -17.21 -9.73
CA LEU A 258 -7.67 -18.15 -10.84
C LEU A 258 -6.49 -18.16 -11.82
N ALA A 259 -5.83 -17.03 -12.04
CA ALA A 259 -4.63 -16.94 -12.85
C ALA A 259 -3.47 -17.75 -12.26
N PHE A 260 -3.32 -17.83 -10.94
CA PHE A 260 -2.36 -18.74 -10.30
C PHE A 260 -2.64 -20.21 -10.65
N HIS A 261 -3.90 -20.65 -10.55
CA HIS A 261 -4.29 -22.01 -10.96
C HIS A 261 -3.98 -22.30 -12.42
N LYS A 262 -4.43 -21.43 -13.32
CA LYS A 262 -4.24 -21.63 -14.76
C LYS A 262 -2.77 -21.55 -15.16
N GLY A 263 -2.06 -20.52 -14.72
CA GLY A 263 -0.70 -20.24 -15.15
C GLY A 263 0.33 -21.23 -14.61
N LEU A 264 0.20 -21.66 -13.36
CA LEU A 264 1.08 -22.70 -12.82
C LEU A 264 0.84 -24.06 -13.49
N ALA A 265 -0.42 -24.38 -13.82
CA ALA A 265 -0.74 -25.60 -14.57
C ALA A 265 -0.19 -25.56 -16.00
N GLU A 266 -0.45 -24.49 -16.76
CA GLU A 266 -0.09 -24.40 -18.17
C GLU A 266 1.41 -24.15 -18.41
N LYS A 267 2.05 -23.32 -17.58
CA LYS A 267 3.44 -22.87 -17.81
C LYS A 267 4.46 -23.62 -16.97
N TYR A 268 4.09 -24.02 -15.75
CA TYR A 268 4.99 -24.70 -14.82
C TYR A 268 4.73 -26.21 -14.71
N ASN A 269 3.68 -26.70 -15.36
CA ASN A 269 3.26 -28.10 -15.35
C ASN A 269 3.01 -28.66 -13.93
N VAL A 270 2.42 -27.84 -13.05
CA VAL A 270 2.13 -28.25 -11.65
C VAL A 270 0.67 -28.06 -11.28
N THR A 271 0.16 -28.97 -10.47
CA THR A 271 -1.15 -28.82 -9.82
C THR A 271 -1.01 -28.12 -8.46
N HIS A 272 -2.12 -27.67 -7.87
CA HIS A 272 -2.13 -27.03 -6.55
C HIS A 272 -1.42 -27.84 -5.44
N ARG A 273 -1.35 -29.17 -5.58
CA ARG A 273 -0.67 -30.07 -4.64
C ARG A 273 0.84 -29.86 -4.58
N GLU A 274 1.41 -29.42 -5.68
CA GLU A 274 2.86 -29.32 -5.90
C GLU A 274 3.36 -27.88 -5.80
N TRP A 275 2.46 -26.93 -5.50
CA TRP A 275 2.83 -25.54 -5.34
C TRP A 275 3.84 -25.35 -4.21
N THR A 276 4.91 -24.64 -4.51
CA THR A 276 5.91 -24.25 -3.52
C THR A 276 5.95 -22.73 -3.41
N ASN A 277 6.52 -22.21 -2.32
CA ASN A 277 6.74 -20.78 -2.17
C ASN A 277 7.54 -20.20 -3.35
N ASP A 278 8.59 -20.89 -3.81
CA ASP A 278 9.42 -20.47 -4.94
C ASP A 278 8.66 -20.46 -6.27
N LEU A 279 7.76 -21.42 -6.51
CA LEU A 279 6.89 -21.42 -7.70
C LEU A 279 5.92 -20.26 -7.70
N LEU A 280 5.28 -19.99 -6.55
CA LEU A 280 4.34 -18.87 -6.42
C LEU A 280 5.04 -17.53 -6.66
N THR A 281 6.21 -17.31 -6.07
CA THR A 281 6.97 -16.07 -6.24
C THR A 281 7.53 -15.94 -7.66
N THR A 282 7.99 -17.03 -8.27
CA THR A 282 8.47 -17.02 -9.67
C THR A 282 7.34 -16.68 -10.63
N PHE A 283 6.18 -17.31 -10.49
CA PHE A 283 5.02 -17.04 -11.32
C PHE A 283 4.56 -15.58 -11.17
N ALA A 284 4.42 -15.09 -9.94
CA ALA A 284 4.06 -13.70 -9.66
C ALA A 284 5.00 -12.70 -10.34
N LYS A 285 6.31 -12.96 -10.29
CA LYS A 285 7.36 -12.10 -10.84
C LYS A 285 7.45 -12.12 -12.35
N LYS A 286 7.34 -13.31 -12.96
CA LYS A 286 7.66 -13.49 -14.39
C LYS A 286 6.43 -13.50 -15.29
N ASP A 287 5.32 -14.02 -14.80
CA ASP A 287 4.27 -14.54 -15.69
C ASP A 287 2.85 -14.13 -15.29
N LEU A 288 2.61 -13.71 -14.05
CA LEU A 288 1.26 -13.39 -13.57
C LEU A 288 0.53 -12.38 -14.48
N MET A 289 1.25 -11.37 -14.96
CA MET A 289 0.68 -10.34 -15.86
C MET A 289 0.27 -10.90 -17.23
N ASP A 290 0.80 -12.04 -17.67
CA ASP A 290 0.34 -12.69 -18.91
C ASP A 290 -1.02 -13.39 -18.72
N TYR A 291 -1.39 -13.71 -17.48
CA TYR A 291 -2.59 -14.46 -17.11
C TYR A 291 -3.67 -13.61 -16.44
N TRP A 292 -3.28 -12.48 -15.86
CA TRP A 292 -4.16 -11.55 -15.14
C TRP A 292 -3.76 -10.11 -15.48
N GLN A 293 -4.77 -9.29 -15.74
CA GLN A 293 -4.58 -7.86 -16.00
C GLN A 293 -5.21 -7.08 -14.85
N PRO A 294 -4.45 -6.20 -14.19
CA PRO A 294 -5.00 -5.35 -13.13
C PRO A 294 -5.98 -4.32 -13.70
N GLU A 295 -6.84 -3.81 -12.82
CA GLU A 295 -7.85 -2.79 -13.03
C GLU A 295 -7.81 -1.77 -11.88
N TRP A 296 -8.32 -0.56 -12.10
CA TRP A 296 -8.42 0.48 -11.07
C TRP A 296 -9.53 0.18 -10.05
N ASP A 297 -9.37 -0.88 -9.28
CA ASP A 297 -10.34 -1.36 -8.29
C ASP A 297 -9.65 -2.27 -7.26
N SER A 298 -9.58 -1.88 -5.99
CA SER A 298 -9.01 -2.71 -4.92
C SER A 298 -7.59 -3.21 -5.26
N LEU A 299 -6.68 -2.29 -5.57
CA LEU A 299 -5.30 -2.64 -5.93
C LEU A 299 -4.39 -2.86 -4.71
N ASP A 300 -4.81 -2.38 -3.54
CA ASP A 300 -4.11 -2.50 -2.27
C ASP A 300 -4.48 -3.81 -1.56
N GLY A 301 -3.47 -4.58 -1.13
CA GLY A 301 -3.63 -5.86 -0.42
C GLY A 301 -3.86 -7.08 -1.32
N LEU A 302 -3.64 -6.97 -2.64
CA LEU A 302 -3.81 -8.08 -3.58
C LEU A 302 -2.91 -9.26 -3.20
N GLY A 303 -1.61 -9.03 -2.99
CA GLY A 303 -0.74 -10.14 -2.66
C GLY A 303 -1.01 -10.73 -1.26
N GLY A 304 -1.56 -9.94 -0.34
CA GLY A 304 -2.09 -10.40 0.94
C GLY A 304 -3.22 -11.42 0.79
N GLU A 305 -4.11 -11.22 -0.19
CA GLU A 305 -5.18 -12.17 -0.52
C GLU A 305 -4.65 -13.50 -1.05
N ILE A 306 -3.51 -13.50 -1.75
CA ILE A 306 -2.83 -14.75 -2.13
C ILE A 306 -2.48 -15.55 -0.87
N ALA A 307 -1.87 -14.90 0.12
CA ALA A 307 -1.51 -15.58 1.38
C ALA A 307 -2.75 -16.08 2.14
N GLN A 308 -3.84 -15.32 2.17
CA GLN A 308 -5.10 -15.75 2.80
C GLN A 308 -5.74 -16.93 2.07
N TYR A 309 -5.73 -16.91 0.74
CA TYR A 309 -6.23 -18.01 -0.08
C TYR A 309 -5.41 -19.29 0.13
N ILE A 310 -4.07 -19.20 0.15
CA ILE A 310 -3.22 -20.35 0.45
C ILE A 310 -3.50 -20.91 1.85
N LYS A 311 -3.68 -20.05 2.88
CA LYS A 311 -4.10 -20.52 4.22
C LYS A 311 -5.45 -21.21 4.19
N PHE A 312 -6.38 -20.75 3.37
CA PHE A 312 -7.67 -21.40 3.18
C PHE A 312 -7.51 -22.78 2.54
N LEU A 313 -6.69 -22.92 1.49
CA LEU A 313 -6.36 -24.20 0.87
C LEU A 313 -5.66 -25.15 1.85
N ASP A 314 -4.73 -24.66 2.66
CA ASP A 314 -4.03 -25.43 3.68
C ASP A 314 -4.99 -25.97 4.75
N LYS A 315 -5.92 -25.13 5.25
CA LYS A 315 -6.99 -25.57 6.16
C LYS A 315 -7.89 -26.66 5.54
N LYS A 316 -8.04 -26.64 4.22
CA LYS A 316 -8.78 -27.67 3.45
C LYS A 316 -7.92 -28.89 3.10
N LYS A 317 -6.64 -28.89 3.47
CA LYS A 317 -5.63 -29.92 3.12
C LYS A 317 -5.52 -30.12 1.61
N ALA A 318 -5.65 -29.03 0.86
CA ALA A 318 -5.53 -29.01 -0.59
C ALA A 318 -4.08 -28.81 -1.05
N VAL A 319 -3.28 -28.04 -0.31
CA VAL A 319 -1.86 -27.82 -0.57
C VAL A 319 -1.02 -28.58 0.43
N ASP A 320 0.15 -29.09 0.00
CA ASP A 320 0.98 -29.97 0.83
C ASP A 320 2.37 -29.39 1.12
N THR A 321 2.90 -28.54 0.23
CA THR A 321 4.31 -28.11 0.21
C THR A 321 4.55 -26.66 0.61
N ILE A 322 3.49 -25.86 0.76
CA ILE A 322 3.63 -24.41 1.02
C ILE A 322 3.87 -24.15 2.51
N ARG A 323 4.88 -23.32 2.79
CA ARG A 323 5.16 -22.81 4.14
C ARG A 323 4.55 -21.42 4.30
N ILE A 324 3.42 -21.34 5.01
CA ILE A 324 2.66 -20.09 5.19
C ILE A 324 3.54 -18.95 5.73
N ALA A 325 4.28 -19.18 6.81
CA ALA A 325 5.11 -18.13 7.42
C ALA A 325 6.19 -17.58 6.45
N ALA A 326 6.72 -18.43 5.57
CA ALA A 326 7.67 -18.01 4.55
C ALA A 326 7.00 -17.24 3.41
N LEU A 327 5.75 -17.57 3.08
CA LEU A 327 4.95 -16.85 2.08
C LEU A 327 4.63 -15.43 2.58
N GLU A 328 4.22 -15.29 3.84
CA GLU A 328 3.91 -14.01 4.45
C GLU A 328 5.13 -13.09 4.56
N SER A 329 6.33 -13.65 4.74
CA SER A 329 7.55 -12.86 4.87
C SER A 329 8.30 -12.59 3.56
N CYS A 330 7.90 -13.20 2.43
CA CYS A 330 8.71 -13.14 1.20
C CYS A 330 8.55 -11.85 0.39
N GLY A 331 7.65 -10.95 0.80
CA GLY A 331 7.37 -9.69 0.10
C GLY A 331 6.40 -9.81 -1.07
N LEU A 332 5.72 -10.95 -1.23
CA LEU A 332 4.75 -11.18 -2.32
C LEU A 332 3.59 -10.18 -2.29
N ASP A 333 3.13 -9.82 -1.09
CA ASP A 333 2.09 -8.82 -0.85
C ASP A 333 2.38 -7.52 -1.58
N HIS A 334 3.38 -6.81 -1.06
CA HIS A 334 3.88 -5.57 -1.63
C HIS A 334 4.28 -5.72 -3.11
N TYR A 335 4.95 -6.81 -3.50
CA TYR A 335 5.38 -6.98 -4.90
C TYR A 335 4.20 -6.96 -5.90
N VAL A 336 3.14 -7.72 -5.63
CA VAL A 336 1.99 -7.83 -6.55
C VAL A 336 1.25 -6.51 -6.62
N ASP A 337 1.01 -5.87 -5.48
CA ASP A 337 0.34 -4.58 -5.38
C ASP A 337 1.08 -3.50 -6.20
N ILE A 338 2.40 -3.43 -6.03
CA ILE A 338 3.26 -2.45 -6.72
C ILE A 338 3.32 -2.76 -8.22
N LYS A 339 3.43 -4.04 -8.57
CA LYS A 339 3.46 -4.46 -9.98
C LYS A 339 2.14 -4.11 -10.68
N ALA A 340 1.01 -4.30 -10.01
CA ALA A 340 -0.31 -4.00 -10.54
C ALA A 340 -0.48 -2.49 -10.78
N VAL A 341 -0.24 -1.66 -9.77
CA VAL A 341 -0.38 -0.21 -9.90
C VAL A 341 0.58 0.37 -10.95
N ASN A 342 1.84 -0.08 -10.99
CA ASN A 342 2.79 0.39 -11.99
C ASN A 342 2.42 -0.03 -13.41
N THR A 343 1.82 -1.21 -13.58
CA THR A 343 1.33 -1.67 -14.89
C THR A 343 0.23 -0.75 -15.40
N LEU A 344 -0.74 -0.41 -14.54
CA LEU A 344 -1.83 0.50 -14.88
C LEU A 344 -1.34 1.93 -15.14
N LEU A 345 -0.43 2.44 -14.31
CA LEU A 345 0.16 3.76 -14.49
C LEU A 345 0.93 3.84 -15.81
N ALA A 346 1.76 2.85 -16.13
CA ALA A 346 2.54 2.83 -17.36
C ALA A 346 1.66 2.78 -18.62
N ALA A 347 0.48 2.14 -18.54
CA ALA A 347 -0.49 2.09 -19.63
C ALA A 347 -1.31 3.39 -19.79
N MET A 348 -1.28 4.29 -18.79
CA MET A 348 -2.10 5.51 -18.79
C MET A 348 -1.59 6.54 -19.82
N PRO A 349 -2.45 6.97 -20.78
CA PRO A 349 -2.12 8.02 -21.73
C PRO A 349 -1.91 9.37 -21.03
N MET A 350 -1.02 10.21 -21.60
CA MET A 350 -0.73 11.53 -21.02
C MET A 350 -1.98 12.41 -20.82
N LYS A 351 -2.88 12.41 -21.82
CA LYS A 351 -4.14 13.16 -21.75
C LYS A 351 -5.03 12.75 -20.57
N GLU A 352 -4.97 11.49 -20.17
CA GLU A 352 -5.70 11.00 -19.00
C GLU A 352 -5.04 11.49 -17.71
N VAL A 353 -3.71 11.48 -17.63
CA VAL A 353 -2.96 12.05 -16.48
C VAL A 353 -3.28 13.54 -16.31
N GLU A 354 -3.28 14.32 -17.40
CA GLU A 354 -3.65 15.75 -17.41
C GLU A 354 -5.08 15.97 -16.92
N ALA A 355 -6.03 15.16 -17.41
CA ALA A 355 -7.42 15.23 -17.00
C ALA A 355 -7.58 14.92 -15.50
N LEU A 356 -6.92 13.87 -15.00
CA LEU A 356 -6.99 13.50 -13.59
C LEU A 356 -6.28 14.50 -12.66
N LEU A 357 -5.26 15.22 -13.14
CA LEU A 357 -4.61 16.28 -12.38
C LEU A 357 -5.52 17.51 -12.22
N THR A 358 -6.38 17.77 -13.21
CA THR A 358 -7.27 18.94 -13.25
C THR A 358 -8.66 18.66 -12.66
N ASP A 359 -9.22 17.49 -12.95
CA ASP A 359 -10.54 17.04 -12.51
C ASP A 359 -10.47 15.62 -11.91
N SER A 360 -9.83 15.54 -10.75
CA SER A 360 -9.64 14.27 -10.03
C SER A 360 -10.91 13.72 -9.38
N LYS A 361 -11.96 14.53 -9.28
CA LYS A 361 -13.20 14.18 -8.58
C LYS A 361 -14.20 13.52 -9.51
N ARG A 362 -15.12 12.72 -8.97
CA ARG A 362 -16.24 12.21 -9.76
C ARG A 362 -17.26 13.33 -9.97
N PRO A 363 -17.93 13.41 -11.14
CA PRO A 363 -19.10 14.26 -11.30
C PRO A 363 -20.18 13.82 -10.30
N GLU A 364 -20.82 14.80 -9.64
CA GLU A 364 -21.90 14.58 -8.67
C GLU A 364 -23.15 13.93 -9.27
#